data_AF-A0A9C9XTV6-F1
#
_entry.id   AF-A0A9C9XTV6-F1
#
_cell.length_a   1.000
_cell.length_b   1.000
_cell.length_c   1.000
_cell.angle_alpha   90.00
_cell.angle_beta   90.00
_cell.angle_gamma   90.00
#
_symmetry.space_group_name_H-M   'P 1'
#
loop_
_entity.id
_entity.type
_entity.pdbx_description
1 polymer ?
#
loop_
_entity_poly.entity_id
_entity_poly.type
_entity_poly.pdbx_seq_one_letter_code
_entity_poly.pdbx_strand_id
1 'polypeptide(L)' 'MPVYIWKGKNSYGEKRKGEIEAPDEAAARAHLKRLRIEDPKIKEKPKDLLEN' A
#
# COMPACT_ATOMS: atom_id res chain seq x y z
N MET A 1 -5.17 7.14 -10.66
CA MET A 1 -4.16 7.57 -9.68
C MET A 1 -3.13 6.43 -9.56
N PRO A 2 -1.91 6.66 -9.04
CA PRO A 2 -0.96 5.56 -8.86
C PRO A 2 -1.52 4.50 -7.89
N VAL A 3 -1.17 3.25 -8.16
CA VAL A 3 -1.51 2.12 -7.28
C VAL A 3 -0.28 1.79 -6.47
N TYR A 4 -0.43 1.62 -5.16
CA TYR A 4 0.64 1.27 -4.24
C TYR A 4 0.42 -0.15 -3.71
N ILE A 5 1.44 -0.99 -3.80
CA ILE A 5 1.48 -2.30 -3.16
C ILE A 5 2.04 -2.13 -1.76
N TRP A 6 1.38 -2.72 -0.76
CA TRP A 6 1.80 -2.63 0.62
C TRP A 6 1.84 -3.99 1.33
N LYS A 7 2.68 -4.08 2.37
CA LYS A 7 2.75 -5.20 3.31
C LYS A 7 2.89 -4.64 4.72
N GLY A 8 2.07 -5.09 5.66
CA GLY A 8 2.11 -4.64 7.07
C GLY A 8 1.48 -5.65 8.02
N LYS A 9 1.26 -5.26 9.27
CA LYS A 9 0.54 -6.07 10.27
C LYS A 9 -0.72 -5.34 10.71
N ASN A 10 -1.81 -6.05 10.96
CA ASN A 10 -2.98 -5.43 11.60
C ASN A 10 -2.84 -5.42 13.13
N SER A 11 -3.80 -4.81 13.82
CA SER A 11 -3.89 -4.80 15.29
C SER A 11 -3.96 -6.19 15.96
N TYR A 12 -4.22 -7.25 15.19
CA TYR A 12 -4.21 -8.63 15.67
C TYR A 12 -2.86 -9.33 15.45
N GLY A 13 -1.85 -8.61 14.96
CA GLY A 13 -0.52 -9.15 14.63
C GLY A 13 -0.47 -9.92 13.30
N GLU A 14 -1.58 -10.01 12.57
CA GLU A 14 -1.65 -10.74 11.31
C GLU A 14 -0.95 -9.96 10.20
N LYS A 15 -0.04 -10.62 9.48
CA LYS A 15 0.61 -10.05 8.30
C LYS A 15 -0.41 -9.93 7.17
N ARG A 16 -0.65 -8.71 6.70
CA ARG A 16 -1.52 -8.41 5.56
C ARG A 16 -0.74 -7.76 4.44
N LYS A 17 -1.23 -7.96 3.22
CA LYS A 17 -0.71 -7.35 2.00
C LYS A 17 -1.88 -6.98 1.10
N GLY A 18 -1.71 -5.94 0.30
CA GLY A 18 -2.74 -5.49 -0.61
C GLY A 18 -2.24 -4.42 -1.56
N GLU A 19 -3.17 -3.91 -2.35
CA GLU A 19 -2.96 -2.77 -3.22
C GLU A 19 -3.87 -1.62 -2.76
N ILE A 20 -3.46 -0.39 -2.98
CA ILE A 20 -4.28 0.79 -2.69
C ILE A 20 -4.02 1.88 -3.72
N GLU A 21 -5.08 2.42 -4.30
CA GLU A 21 -5.00 3.58 -5.17
C GLU A 21 -4.95 4.86 -4.32
N ALA A 22 -3.93 5.69 -4.53
CA ALA A 22 -3.72 6.93 -3.78
C ALA A 22 -2.97 7.95 -4.65
N PRO A 23 -3.07 9.26 -4.38
CA PRO A 23 -2.32 10.27 -5.12
C PRO A 23 -0.80 10.21 -4.86
N ASP A 24 -0.38 9.75 -3.67
CA ASP A 24 1.02 9.62 -3.26
C ASP A 24 1.18 8.57 -2.14
N GLU A 25 2.43 8.25 -1.76
CA GLU A 25 2.73 7.28 -0.69
C GLU A 25 2.20 7.74 0.69
N ALA A 26 2.18 9.04 0.98
CA ALA A 26 1.72 9.56 2.26
C ALA A 26 0.20 9.38 2.41
N ALA A 27 -0.56 9.60 1.33
CA ALA A 27 -1.98 9.30 1.24
C ALA A 27 -2.23 7.78 1.39
N ALA A 28 -1.46 6.93 0.68
CA ALA A 28 -1.54 5.48 0.86
C ALA A 28 -1.31 5.08 2.34
N ARG A 29 -0.29 5.66 2.98
CA ARG A 29 0.02 5.42 4.40
C ARG A 29 -1.10 5.89 5.34
N ALA A 30 -1.70 7.04 5.07
CA ALA A 30 -2.83 7.56 5.86
C ALA A 30 -4.05 6.63 5.77
N HIS A 31 -4.33 6.06 4.59
CA HIS A 31 -5.38 5.05 4.43
C HIS A 31 -5.06 3.76 5.21
N LEU A 32 -3.82 3.25 5.14
CA LEU A 32 -3.40 2.05 5.88
C LEU A 32 -3.48 2.25 7.39
N LYS A 33 -3.16 3.45 7.89
CA LYS A 33 -3.34 3.80 9.30
C LYS A 33 -4.81 3.74 9.73
N ARG A 34 -5.76 4.18 8.89
CA ARG A 34 -7.20 4.04 9.16
C ARG A 34 -7.66 2.58 9.20
N LEU A 35 -7.02 1.72 8.43
CA LEU A 35 -7.24 0.27 8.45
C LEU A 35 -6.51 -0.46 9.61
N ARG A 36 -5.90 0.30 10.53
CA ARG A 36 -5.10 -0.24 11.66
C ARG A 36 -3.98 -1.15 11.18
N ILE A 37 -3.38 -0.83 10.05
CA ILE A 37 -2.16 -1.48 9.56
C ILE A 37 -0.96 -0.73 10.13
N GLU A 38 -0.17 -1.45 10.91
CA GLU A 38 1.06 -0.99 11.55
C GLU A 38 2.28 -1.26 10.65
N ASP A 39 3.23 -0.32 10.70
CA ASP A 39 4.48 -0.29 9.93
C ASP A 39 4.36 -0.81 8.48
N PRO A 40 3.42 -0.27 7.67
CA PRO A 40 3.26 -0.73 6.30
C PRO A 40 4.49 -0.37 5.46
N LYS A 41 5.08 -1.37 4.81
CA LYS A 41 6.04 -1.16 3.73
C LYS A 41 5.26 -0.93 2.44
N ILE A 42 5.32 0.29 1.93
CA ILE A 42 4.58 0.74 0.75
C ILE A 42 5.56 0.86 -0.43
N LYS A 43 5.12 0.48 -1.62
CA LYS A 43 5.85 0.66 -2.88
C LYS A 43 4.87 1.01 -3.97
N GLU A 44 5.20 1.97 -4.83
CA GLU A 44 4.40 2.21 -6.03
C GLU A 44 4.43 0.96 -6.92
N LYS A 45 3.27 0.56 -7.42
CA LYS A 45 3.13 -0.52 -8.39
C LYS A 45 3.85 -0.05 -9.66
N PRO A 46 4.83 -0.82 -10.16
CA PRO A 46 5.53 -0.42 -11.37
C PRO A 46 4.50 -0.25 -12.48
N LYS A 47 4.63 0.86 -13.22
CA LYS A 47 3.89 1.05 -14.47
C LYS A 47 4.39 -0.03 -15.43
N ASP A 48 3.53 -0.95 -15.84
CA ASP A 48 3.87 -1.89 -16.91
C ASP A 48 4.20 -1.07 -18.17
N LEU A 49 5.48 -0.98 -18.47
CA LEU A 49 6.06 -0.29 -19.64
C LEU A 49 6.39 -1.28 -20.77
N LEU A 50 5.92 -2.53 -20.66
CA LEU A 50 6.24 -3.65 -21.55
C LEU A 50 5.05 -4.04 -22.44
N GLU A 51 4.45 -3.08 -23.13
CA GLU A 51 3.69 -3.35 -24.36
C GLU A 51 4.51 -2.82 -25.54
N ASN A 52 5.18 -3.74 -26.26
CA ASN A 52 5.82 -3.52 -27.56
C ASN A 52 5.50 -4.72 -28.46
#